data_AF-A0A1H0K983-F1
#
_entry.id   AF-A0A1H0K983-F1
#
_cell.length_a   1.000
_cell.length_b   1.000
_cell.length_c   1.000
_cell.angle_alpha   90.00
_cell.angle_beta   90.00
_cell.angle_gamma   90.00
#
_symmetry.space_group_name_H-M   'P 1'
#
loop_
_entity.id
_entity.type
_entity.pdbx_description
1 polymer ?
#
loop_
_entity_poly.entity_id
_entity_poly.type
_entity_poly.pdbx_seq_one_letter_code
_entity_poly.pdbx_strand_id
1 'polypeptide(L)'
;MGDDAQPRAERPPHEMAVGYIRDADAYRRAALLVHPREEPGSDPNMLSPALFLLSHAVELALKAYLLSQGVPDGWGEGELKHPAVRHDLVRLHDLALAHGFVANGPHFDGVVDWLGLFHRGHAFRYRQTGMVELPTPSRVAALLAPVIAGISRSVASRAIALGQERRQQALANTGITLAVPE
;
A
#
# COMPACT_ATOMS: atom_id res chain seq x y z
N MET A 1 13.82 35.70 3.80
CA MET A 1 13.34 35.18 2.52
C MET A 1 12.62 33.89 2.82
N GLY A 2 11.30 33.96 3.02
CA GLY A 2 10.47 32.77 3.12
C GLY A 2 10.27 32.24 1.71
N ASP A 3 10.69 31.01 1.48
CA ASP A 3 10.38 30.29 0.26
C ASP A 3 8.89 29.96 0.32
N ASP A 4 8.06 30.85 -0.23
CA ASP A 4 6.63 30.62 -0.48
C ASP A 4 6.53 29.54 -1.56
N ALA A 5 6.84 28.30 -1.17
CA ALA A 5 6.65 27.13 -1.98
C ALA A 5 5.16 27.05 -2.31
N GLN A 6 4.82 27.35 -3.56
CA GLN A 6 3.47 27.18 -4.06
C GLN A 6 2.96 25.80 -3.64
N PRO A 7 1.72 25.69 -3.12
CA PRO A 7 1.16 24.40 -2.73
C PRO A 7 1.23 23.47 -3.93
N ARG A 8 1.98 22.37 -3.80
CA ARG A 8 2.04 21.34 -4.85
C ARG A 8 0.62 20.89 -5.10
N ALA A 9 0.16 21.00 -6.35
CA ALA A 9 -1.13 20.46 -6.75
C ALA A 9 -1.23 19.01 -6.27
N GLU A 10 -2.30 18.69 -5.54
CA GLU A 10 -2.50 17.36 -5.00
C GLU A 10 -2.57 16.36 -6.16
N ARG A 11 -1.76 15.30 -6.07
CA ARG A 11 -1.79 14.26 -7.09
C ARG A 11 -3.14 13.55 -7.02
N PRO A 12 -3.74 13.20 -8.16
CA PRO A 12 -4.98 12.43 -8.16
C PRO A 12 -4.87 11.11 -7.38
N PRO A 13 -5.92 10.68 -6.65
CA PRO A 13 -5.92 9.45 -5.85
C PRO A 13 -5.40 8.20 -6.56
N HIS A 14 -5.85 7.98 -7.81
CA HIS A 14 -5.43 6.83 -8.61
C HIS A 14 -3.94 6.86 -9.00
N GLU A 15 -3.33 8.03 -9.20
CA GLU A 15 -1.89 8.14 -9.46
C GLU A 15 -1.08 7.82 -8.19
N MET A 16 -1.56 8.28 -7.04
CA MET A 16 -0.98 7.93 -5.74
C MET A 16 -1.09 6.44 -5.46
N ALA A 17 -2.22 5.82 -5.78
CA ALA A 17 -2.42 4.38 -5.64
C ALA A 17 -1.36 3.58 -6.42
N VAL A 18 -1.05 3.99 -7.65
CA VAL A 18 0.01 3.37 -8.47
C VAL A 18 1.39 3.52 -7.83
N GLY A 19 1.69 4.69 -7.25
CA GLY A 19 2.93 4.90 -6.50
C GLY A 19 3.03 3.99 -5.29
N TYR A 20 2.01 4.00 -4.43
CA TYR A 20 1.99 3.21 -3.19
C TYR A 20 2.11 1.71 -3.44
N ILE A 21 1.45 1.15 -4.46
CA ILE A 21 1.56 -0.29 -4.71
C ILE A 21 2.93 -0.71 -5.27
N ARG A 22 3.61 0.18 -6.00
CA ARG A 22 5.00 -0.03 -6.43
C ARG A 22 5.95 -0.01 -5.24
N ASP A 23 5.79 1.00 -4.37
CA ASP A 23 6.58 1.13 -3.15
C ASP A 23 6.35 -0.07 -2.23
N ALA A 24 5.10 -0.53 -2.09
CA ALA A 24 4.77 -1.72 -1.30
C ALA A 24 5.56 -2.97 -1.75
N ASP A 25 5.60 -3.25 -3.06
CA ASP A 25 6.39 -4.38 -3.57
C ASP A 25 7.90 -4.13 -3.42
N ALA A 26 8.38 -2.89 -3.58
CA ALA A 26 9.77 -2.54 -3.34
C ALA A 26 10.17 -2.80 -1.87
N TYR A 27 9.36 -2.38 -0.91
CA TYR A 27 9.57 -2.65 0.53
C TYR A 27 9.56 -4.14 0.84
N ARG A 28 8.64 -4.91 0.26
CA ARG A 28 8.60 -6.37 0.40
C ARG A 28 9.89 -7.02 -0.12
N ARG A 29 10.39 -6.59 -1.28
CA ARG A 29 11.66 -7.09 -1.84
C ARG A 29 12.86 -6.65 -1.00
N ALA A 30 12.88 -5.41 -0.53
CA ALA A 30 13.93 -4.89 0.33
C ALA A 30 14.03 -5.68 1.65
N ALA A 31 12.90 -6.08 2.24
CA ALA A 31 12.90 -6.93 3.43
C ALA A 31 13.64 -8.27 3.21
N LEU A 32 13.49 -8.87 2.03
CA LEU A 32 14.17 -10.10 1.65
C LEU A 32 15.66 -9.90 1.34
N LEU A 33 16.08 -8.69 0.98
CA LEU A 33 17.50 -8.36 0.79
C LEU A 33 18.19 -8.09 2.13
N VAL A 34 17.49 -7.42 3.05
CA VAL A 34 17.99 -7.09 4.39
C VAL A 34 18.12 -8.34 5.26
N HIS A 35 17.14 -9.25 5.17
CA HIS A 35 17.20 -10.53 5.84
C HIS A 35 16.86 -11.63 4.83
N PRO A 36 17.86 -12.11 4.06
CA PRO A 36 17.65 -13.23 3.15
C PRO A 36 17.13 -14.45 3.91
N ARG A 37 16.54 -15.40 3.17
CA ARG A 37 16.06 -16.69 3.71
C ARG A 37 17.11 -17.33 4.61
N GLU A 38 16.67 -18.22 5.49
CA GLU A 38 17.38 -18.97 6.55
C GLU A 38 18.71 -19.63 6.10
N GLU A 39 19.63 -18.82 5.63
CA GLU A 39 20.97 -19.14 5.24
C GLU A 39 21.80 -19.12 6.53
N PRO A 40 22.69 -20.10 6.72
CA PRO A 40 23.70 -20.04 7.76
C PRO A 40 24.45 -18.70 7.67
N GLY A 41 24.32 -17.85 8.70
CA GLY A 41 24.95 -16.53 8.74
C GLY A 41 24.03 -15.32 8.49
N SER A 42 22.71 -15.52 8.40
CA SER A 42 21.75 -14.41 8.47
C SER A 42 21.93 -13.62 9.78
N ASP A 43 22.13 -12.30 9.66
CA ASP A 43 22.37 -11.43 10.81
C ASP A 43 21.07 -11.27 11.64
N PRO A 44 21.01 -11.78 12.88
CA PRO A 44 19.81 -11.68 13.71
C PRO A 44 19.43 -10.22 14.01
N ASN A 45 20.36 -9.27 13.91
CA ASN A 45 20.07 -7.85 14.07
C ASN A 45 19.23 -7.26 12.92
N MET A 46 19.17 -7.96 11.78
CA MET A 46 18.39 -7.53 10.61
C MET A 46 16.94 -8.01 10.62
N LEU A 47 16.55 -8.81 11.62
CA LEU A 47 15.19 -9.34 11.76
C LEU A 47 14.14 -8.24 11.94
N SER A 48 14.38 -7.33 12.89
CA SER A 48 13.47 -6.21 13.18
C SER A 48 13.38 -5.21 12.00
N PRO A 49 14.51 -4.77 11.39
CA PRO A 49 14.46 -3.98 10.15
C PRO A 49 13.66 -4.66 9.02
N ALA A 50 13.83 -5.96 8.79
CA ALA A 50 13.08 -6.66 7.75
C ALA A 50 11.56 -6.67 8.02
N LEU A 51 11.14 -6.92 9.26
CA LEU A 51 9.72 -6.89 9.65
C LEU A 51 9.14 -5.47 9.63
N PHE A 52 9.95 -4.45 9.93
CA PHE A 52 9.57 -3.05 9.75
C PHE A 52 9.24 -2.74 8.28
N LEU A 53 10.11 -3.16 7.35
CA LEU A 53 9.88 -2.98 5.91
C LEU A 53 8.62 -3.71 5.45
N LEU A 54 8.36 -4.92 5.96
CA LEU A 54 7.15 -5.69 5.65
C LEU A 54 5.88 -5.01 6.20
N SER A 55 5.94 -4.43 7.39
CA SER A 55 4.82 -3.65 7.95
C SER A 55 4.46 -2.47 7.04
N HIS A 56 5.47 -1.77 6.54
CA HIS A 56 5.25 -0.65 5.62
C HIS A 56 4.77 -1.11 4.24
N ALA A 57 5.22 -2.27 3.76
CA ALA A 57 4.70 -2.88 2.55
C ALA A 57 3.19 -3.13 2.64
N VAL A 58 2.70 -3.69 3.75
CA VAL A 58 1.26 -3.90 3.99
C VAL A 58 0.50 -2.58 4.04
N GLU A 59 1.02 -1.61 4.81
CA GLU A 59 0.40 -0.28 4.93
C GLU A 59 0.19 0.38 3.56
N LEU A 60 1.24 0.41 2.73
CA LEU A 60 1.19 1.02 1.41
C LEU A 60 0.29 0.25 0.46
N ALA A 61 0.27 -1.08 0.52
CA ALA A 61 -0.62 -1.89 -0.30
C ALA A 61 -2.10 -1.61 0.04
N LEU A 62 -2.46 -1.59 1.32
CA LEU A 62 -3.84 -1.30 1.75
C LEU A 62 -4.26 0.12 1.37
N LYS A 63 -3.37 1.11 1.54
CA LYS A 63 -3.62 2.49 1.09
C LYS A 63 -3.82 2.56 -0.43
N ALA A 64 -3.01 1.85 -1.20
CA ALA A 64 -3.16 1.79 -2.65
C ALA A 64 -4.53 1.21 -3.05
N TYR A 65 -4.95 0.14 -2.39
CA TYR A 65 -6.27 -0.46 -2.62
C TYR A 65 -7.39 0.56 -2.35
N LEU A 66 -7.40 1.18 -1.17
CA LEU A 66 -8.42 2.17 -0.78
C LEU A 66 -8.49 3.35 -1.77
N LEU A 67 -7.34 3.92 -2.12
CA LEU A 67 -7.27 5.00 -3.11
C LEU A 67 -7.78 4.58 -4.49
N SER A 68 -7.59 3.32 -4.89
CA SER A 68 -8.11 2.82 -6.16
C SER A 68 -9.63 2.62 -6.16
N GLN A 69 -10.23 2.23 -5.02
CA GLN A 69 -11.67 2.03 -4.95
C GLN A 69 -12.48 3.34 -4.89
N GLY A 70 -11.81 4.49 -4.69
CA GLY A 70 -12.50 5.76 -4.48
C GLY A 70 -13.10 5.79 -3.09
N VAL A 71 -12.22 5.84 -2.08
CA VAL A 71 -12.50 6.05 -0.65
C VAL A 71 -13.72 6.99 -0.44
N PRO A 72 -14.54 6.81 0.62
CA PRO A 72 -15.79 7.54 0.78
C PRO A 72 -15.56 9.04 0.67
N ASP A 73 -16.51 9.74 0.03
CA ASP A 73 -16.50 11.17 -0.24
C ASP A 73 -15.80 11.99 0.88
N GLY A 74 -14.58 12.43 0.61
CA GLY A 74 -13.76 13.25 1.52
C GLY A 74 -12.47 12.61 2.04
N TRP A 75 -12.20 11.33 1.81
CA TRP A 75 -10.91 10.71 2.17
C TRP A 75 -9.89 10.77 1.02
N GLY A 76 -8.95 11.70 1.12
CA GLY A 76 -7.81 11.87 0.22
C GLY A 76 -6.50 11.37 0.83
N GLU A 77 -5.38 11.91 0.33
CA GLU A 77 -4.05 11.58 0.86
C GLU A 77 -3.88 12.02 2.32
N GLY A 78 -4.53 13.13 2.70
CA GLY A 78 -4.49 13.69 4.04
C GLY A 78 -5.01 12.73 5.10
N GLU A 79 -6.14 12.07 4.84
CA GLU A 79 -6.80 11.13 5.75
C GLU A 79 -6.00 9.84 5.89
N LEU A 80 -5.43 9.32 4.80
CA LEU A 80 -4.55 8.14 4.85
C LEU A 80 -3.19 8.43 5.48
N LYS A 81 -2.78 9.70 5.54
CA LYS A 81 -1.61 10.18 6.29
C LYS A 81 -1.98 10.65 7.71
N HIS A 82 -3.26 10.68 8.07
CA HIS A 82 -3.70 11.17 9.36
C HIS A 82 -3.13 10.27 10.48
N PRO A 83 -2.67 10.82 11.61
CA PRO A 83 -2.10 10.06 12.72
C PRO A 83 -2.96 8.90 13.24
N ALA A 84 -4.29 9.00 13.12
CA ALA A 84 -5.24 7.98 13.54
C ALA A 84 -5.41 6.80 12.57
N VAL A 85 -4.82 6.89 11.37
CA VAL A 85 -4.89 5.88 10.30
C VAL A 85 -3.50 5.43 9.87
N ARG A 86 -2.52 6.35 9.83
CA ARG A 86 -1.12 6.02 9.53
C ARG A 86 -0.58 5.02 10.56
N HIS A 87 0.16 4.03 10.09
CA HIS A 87 0.73 2.95 10.90
C HIS A 87 -0.28 2.05 11.65
N ASP A 88 -1.59 2.19 11.44
CA ASP A 88 -2.61 1.29 12.00
C ASP A 88 -3.05 0.28 10.92
N LEU A 89 -2.34 -0.85 10.86
CA LEU A 89 -2.58 -1.87 9.83
C LEU A 89 -3.96 -2.52 9.95
N VAL A 90 -4.42 -2.74 11.19
CA VAL A 90 -5.73 -3.36 11.46
C VAL A 90 -6.83 -2.42 10.95
N ARG A 91 -6.76 -1.13 11.30
CA ARG A 91 -7.73 -0.15 10.81
C ARG A 91 -7.74 -0.02 9.28
N LEU A 92 -6.56 -0.01 8.65
CA LEU A 92 -6.48 0.03 7.18
C LEU A 92 -7.07 -1.21 6.54
N HIS A 93 -6.91 -2.37 7.17
CA HIS A 93 -7.45 -3.63 6.70
C HIS A 93 -8.97 -3.68 6.84
N ASP A 94 -9.52 -3.29 8.00
CA ASP A 94 -10.96 -3.21 8.23
C ASP A 94 -11.64 -2.28 7.23
N LEU A 95 -11.02 -1.13 6.95
CA LEU A 95 -11.47 -0.21 5.91
C LEU A 95 -11.43 -0.87 4.53
N ALA A 96 -10.34 -1.56 4.19
CA ALA A 96 -10.24 -2.25 2.91
C ALA A 96 -11.35 -3.30 2.76
N LEU A 97 -11.62 -4.10 3.80
CA LEU A 97 -12.71 -5.09 3.82
C LEU A 97 -14.07 -4.44 3.63
N ALA A 98 -14.35 -3.33 4.32
CA ALA A 98 -15.58 -2.56 4.15
C ALA A 98 -15.77 -2.02 2.73
N HIS A 99 -14.66 -1.83 1.99
CA HIS A 99 -14.62 -1.40 0.59
C HIS A 99 -14.52 -2.57 -0.42
N GLY A 100 -14.81 -3.80 0.01
CA GLY A 100 -14.88 -4.96 -0.88
C GLY A 100 -13.54 -5.65 -1.12
N PHE A 101 -12.52 -5.39 -0.29
CA PHE A 101 -11.27 -6.13 -0.35
C PHE A 101 -11.53 -7.60 -0.01
N VAL A 102 -10.96 -8.49 -0.81
CA VAL A 102 -10.94 -9.93 -0.53
C VAL A 102 -9.48 -10.35 -0.47
N ALA A 103 -9.04 -10.79 0.72
CA ALA A 103 -7.68 -11.25 0.93
C ALA A 103 -7.42 -12.54 0.14
N ASN A 104 -6.53 -12.46 -0.86
CA ASN A 104 -6.13 -13.60 -1.68
C ASN A 104 -4.96 -14.37 -1.04
N GLY A 105 -5.10 -14.79 0.22
CA GLY A 105 -4.06 -15.55 0.91
C GLY A 105 -4.53 -16.11 2.25
N PRO A 106 -4.28 -17.40 2.54
CA PRO A 106 -4.56 -17.93 3.88
C PRO A 106 -3.71 -17.17 4.90
N HIS A 107 -4.31 -16.82 6.04
CA HIS A 107 -3.65 -16.16 7.17
C HIS A 107 -3.25 -14.70 6.98
N PHE A 108 -3.71 -14.00 5.93
CA PHE A 108 -3.40 -12.57 5.78
C PHE A 108 -3.86 -11.74 6.98
N ASP A 109 -5.07 -11.99 7.47
CA ASP A 109 -5.64 -11.31 8.65
C ASP A 109 -4.73 -11.47 9.88
N GLY A 110 -4.26 -12.70 10.13
CA GLY A 110 -3.34 -12.96 11.24
C GLY A 110 -1.99 -12.26 11.08
N VAL A 111 -1.50 -12.09 9.85
CA VAL A 111 -0.28 -11.31 9.58
C VAL A 111 -0.52 -9.82 9.82
N VAL A 112 -1.68 -9.28 9.41
CA VAL A 112 -2.07 -7.89 9.64
C VAL A 112 -2.17 -7.60 11.13
N ASP A 113 -2.88 -8.45 11.88
CA ASP A 113 -3.06 -8.30 13.33
C ASP A 113 -1.71 -8.32 14.05
N TRP A 114 -0.87 -9.29 13.69
CA TRP A 114 0.44 -9.45 14.30
C TRP A 114 1.36 -8.28 14.00
N LEU A 115 1.53 -7.90 12.71
CA LEU A 115 2.37 -6.76 12.34
C LEU A 115 1.80 -5.45 12.90
N GLY A 116 0.46 -5.32 12.95
CA GLY A 116 -0.24 -4.13 13.43
C GLY A 116 0.11 -3.79 14.86
N LEU A 117 0.22 -4.80 15.73
CA LEU A 117 0.63 -4.64 17.13
C LEU A 117 1.99 -3.91 17.25
N PHE A 118 2.98 -4.33 16.46
CA PHE A 118 4.34 -3.77 16.53
C PHE A 118 4.47 -2.47 15.72
N HIS A 119 3.79 -2.36 14.58
CA HIS A 119 3.90 -1.22 13.67
C HIS A 119 3.29 0.05 14.28
N ARG A 120 2.11 -0.08 14.91
CA ARG A 120 1.42 1.04 15.58
C ARG A 120 2.24 1.62 16.72
N GLY A 121 2.91 0.76 17.50
CA GLY A 121 3.77 1.16 18.61
C GLY A 121 5.19 1.60 18.21
N HIS A 122 5.55 1.51 16.92
CA HIS A 122 6.93 1.66 16.46
C HIS A 122 7.93 0.68 17.10
N ALA A 123 7.46 -0.49 17.54
CA ALA A 123 8.24 -1.47 18.30
C ALA A 123 9.39 -2.09 17.48
N PHE A 124 9.29 -2.11 16.15
CA PHE A 124 10.41 -2.53 15.29
C PHE A 124 11.52 -1.48 15.17
N ARG A 125 11.23 -0.20 15.47
CA ARG A 125 12.19 0.90 15.44
C ARG A 125 12.85 1.11 16.80
N TYR A 126 12.08 0.94 17.85
CA TYR A 126 12.52 1.11 19.24
C TYR A 126 12.15 -0.14 20.01
N ARG A 127 13.15 -0.81 20.60
CA ARG A 127 12.93 -2.00 21.42
C ARG A 127 12.12 -1.60 22.65
N GLN A 128 10.81 -1.85 22.62
CA GLN A 128 9.91 -1.40 23.68
C GLN A 128 9.74 -2.42 24.82
N THR A 129 9.97 -3.72 24.60
CA THR A 129 9.86 -4.76 25.66
C THR A 129 10.55 -6.08 25.30
N GLY A 130 11.04 -6.81 26.33
CA GLY A 130 11.07 -8.29 26.44
C GLY A 130 11.82 -9.14 25.41
N MET A 131 11.89 -10.45 25.67
CA MET A 131 12.17 -11.43 24.62
C MET A 131 10.86 -11.71 23.88
N VAL A 132 10.82 -11.37 22.59
CA VAL A 132 9.68 -11.62 21.70
C VAL A 132 10.18 -12.51 20.58
N GLU A 133 9.51 -13.64 20.36
CA GLU A 133 9.74 -14.46 19.18
C GLU A 133 9.11 -13.78 17.96
N LEU A 134 9.93 -13.50 16.96
CA LEU A 134 9.51 -12.87 15.72
C LEU A 134 9.50 -13.91 14.60
N PRO A 135 8.48 -13.91 13.72
CA PRO A 135 8.41 -14.84 12.60
C PRO A 135 9.52 -14.54 11.59
N THR A 136 9.96 -15.57 10.86
CA THR A 136 10.93 -15.40 9.79
C THR A 136 10.40 -14.40 8.73
N PRO A 137 11.14 -13.33 8.38
CA PRO A 137 10.69 -12.33 7.42
C PRO A 137 10.35 -12.93 6.05
N SER A 138 11.10 -13.95 5.63
CA SER A 138 10.84 -14.65 4.36
C SER A 138 9.47 -15.32 4.32
N ARG A 139 9.00 -15.87 5.44
CA ARG A 139 7.67 -16.47 5.57
C ARG A 139 6.58 -15.40 5.51
N VAL A 140 6.76 -14.29 6.25
CA VAL A 140 5.82 -13.15 6.20
C VAL A 140 5.75 -12.58 4.78
N ALA A 141 6.90 -12.32 4.15
CA ALA A 141 6.98 -11.81 2.78
C ALA A 141 6.30 -12.74 1.75
N ALA A 142 6.38 -14.05 1.95
CA ALA A 142 5.71 -15.03 1.09
C ALA A 142 4.18 -14.96 1.24
N LEU A 143 3.67 -14.76 2.45
CA LEU A 143 2.23 -14.58 2.70
C LEU A 143 1.70 -13.25 2.11
N LEU A 144 2.53 -12.20 2.14
CA LEU A 144 2.16 -10.89 1.59
C LEU A 144 2.21 -10.83 0.06
N ALA A 145 3.04 -11.64 -0.58
CA ALA A 145 3.25 -11.61 -2.02
C ALA A 145 1.96 -11.74 -2.85
N PRO A 146 1.09 -12.76 -2.64
CA PRO A 146 -0.13 -12.91 -3.43
C PRO A 146 -1.13 -11.78 -3.19
N VAL A 147 -1.18 -11.23 -1.98
CA VAL A 147 -2.05 -10.10 -1.63
C VAL A 147 -1.61 -8.82 -2.33
N ILE A 148 -0.32 -8.47 -2.25
CA ILE A 148 0.24 -7.30 -2.95
C ILE A 148 0.06 -7.44 -4.46
N ALA A 149 0.25 -8.63 -5.02
CA ALA A 149 -0.01 -8.88 -6.43
C ALA A 149 -1.49 -8.71 -6.80
N GLY A 150 -2.41 -9.14 -5.93
CA GLY A 150 -3.86 -8.96 -6.10
C GLY A 150 -4.25 -7.48 -6.11
N ILE A 151 -3.77 -6.72 -5.13
CA ILE A 151 -4.01 -5.27 -5.06
C ILE A 151 -3.41 -4.56 -6.28
N SER A 152 -2.18 -4.93 -6.69
CA SER A 152 -1.54 -4.37 -7.88
C SER A 152 -2.40 -4.54 -9.15
N ARG A 153 -2.99 -5.72 -9.36
CA ARG A 153 -3.93 -5.94 -10.46
C ARG A 153 -5.16 -5.04 -10.35
N SER A 154 -5.76 -4.97 -9.16
CA SER A 154 -6.94 -4.11 -8.91
C SER A 154 -6.64 -2.63 -9.20
N VAL A 155 -5.51 -2.11 -8.72
CA VAL A 155 -5.06 -0.73 -8.94
C VAL A 155 -4.84 -0.47 -10.43
N ALA A 156 -4.16 -1.39 -11.13
CA ALA A 156 -3.90 -1.27 -12.56
C ALA A 156 -5.20 -1.27 -13.38
N SER A 157 -6.12 -2.19 -13.11
CA SER A 157 -7.43 -2.25 -13.78
C SER A 157 -8.21 -0.95 -13.61
N ARG A 158 -8.22 -0.38 -12.40
CA ARG A 158 -8.90 0.89 -12.16
C ARG A 158 -8.23 2.06 -12.87
N ALA A 159 -6.89 2.14 -12.83
CA ALA A 159 -6.15 3.20 -13.50
C ALA A 159 -6.42 3.21 -15.02
N ILE A 160 -6.50 2.03 -15.64
CA ILE A 160 -6.85 1.87 -17.05
C ILE A 160 -8.28 2.37 -17.31
N ALA A 161 -9.25 1.94 -16.50
CA ALA A 161 -10.65 2.36 -16.66
C ALA A 161 -10.80 3.89 -16.57
N LEU A 162 -10.19 4.52 -15.56
CA LEU A 162 -10.19 5.98 -15.40
C LEU A 162 -9.52 6.70 -16.58
N GLY A 163 -8.45 6.12 -17.14
CA GLY A 163 -7.80 6.65 -18.34
C GLY A 163 -8.72 6.60 -19.57
N GLN A 164 -9.49 5.53 -19.73
CA GLN A 164 -10.47 5.38 -20.81
C GLN A 164 -11.63 6.36 -20.67
N GLU A 165 -12.18 6.50 -19.47
CA GLU A 165 -13.25 7.46 -19.15
C GLU A 165 -12.83 8.90 -19.47
N ARG A 166 -11.64 9.32 -19.01
CA ARG A 166 -11.09 10.65 -19.30
C ARG A 166 -10.90 10.89 -20.79
N ARG A 167 -10.41 9.89 -21.51
CA ARG A 167 -10.21 9.97 -22.97
C ARG A 167 -11.55 10.13 -23.69
N GLN A 168 -12.57 9.35 -23.31
CA GLN A 168 -13.92 9.46 -23.87
C GLN A 168 -14.53 10.84 -23.60
N GLN A 169 -14.38 11.35 -22.36
CA GLN A 169 -14.87 12.67 -21.99
C GLN A 169 -14.16 13.79 -22.77
N ALA A 170 -12.84 13.67 -22.98
CA ALA A 170 -12.09 14.63 -23.79
C ALA A 170 -12.54 14.63 -25.27
N LEU A 171 -12.84 13.46 -25.84
CA LEU A 171 -13.38 13.34 -27.20
C LEU A 171 -14.80 13.92 -27.31
N ALA A 172 -15.64 13.73 -26.29
CA ALA A 172 -16.97 14.32 -26.25
C ALA A 172 -16.91 15.86 -26.16
N ASN A 173 -15.96 16.40 -25.40
CA ASN A 173 -15.80 17.85 -25.19
C ASN A 173 -15.19 18.58 -26.39
N THR A 174 -14.44 17.91 -27.27
CA THR A 174 -13.82 18.56 -28.44
C THR A 174 -14.77 18.74 -29.63
N GLY A 175 -16.01 18.24 -29.55
CA GLY A 175 -17.04 18.48 -30.58
C GLY A 175 -16.67 17.98 -31.98
N ILE A 176 -15.70 17.07 -32.11
CA ILE A 176 -15.34 16.46 -33.39
C ILE A 176 -16.42 15.45 -33.77
N THR A 177 -17.51 15.95 -34.34
CA THR A 177 -18.42 15.14 -35.15
C THR A 177 -17.64 14.76 -36.40
N LEU A 178 -17.15 13.52 -36.47
CA LEU A 178 -16.61 12.98 -37.71
C LEU A 178 -17.75 12.95 -38.73
N ALA A 179 -17.82 13.98 -39.58
CA ALA A 179 -18.69 13.97 -40.74
C ALA A 179 -18.24 12.79 -41.61
N VAL A 180 -19.07 11.76 -41.70
CA VAL A 180 -18.88 10.67 -42.65
C VAL A 180 -19.12 11.26 -44.04
N PRO A 181 -18.14 11.28 -44.95
CA PRO A 181 -18.38 11.71 -46.31
C PRO A 181 -19.31 10.71 -47.00
N GLU A 182 -20.35 11.22 -47.65
CA GLU A 182 -21.30 10.47 -48.50
C GLU A 182 -20.62 9.78 -49.68
#